data_AF-A0ABD5CA50-F1
#
_entry.id   AF-A0ABD5CA50-F1
#
_cell.length_a   1.000
_cell.length_b   1.000
_cell.length_c   1.000
_cell.angle_alpha   90.00
_cell.angle_beta   90.00
_cell.angle_gamma   90.00
#
_symmetry.space_group_name_H-M   'P 1'
#
loop_
_entity.id
_entity.type
_entity.pdbx_description
1 polymer ?
#
loop_
_entity_poly.entity_id
_entity_poly.type
_entity_poly.pdbx_seq_one_letter_code
_entity_poly.pdbx_strand_id
1 'polypeptide(L)'
;MRSLPNFPGEPGANGKTADSLRNYRLTFEQALRFRQVRHLILDEAVHFVDSKTEPLHYGNLLKSLANRTNLNLLLVGAYGSEKLVRASGQLARRIGVVHFPRYYETQDDFDAFTKFIKDFAQHIPLPFPVDLAKYVEPLFYAHLGMPGYAAKALIKAVVACAFEGSQSWKDEYVWNALPTRAEYETVAFETLDGEENVKPYLSSAHPITYPNEAELLVSHAAKKAPTSGYNQRGLSR
;
A
#
# COMPACT_ATOMS: atom_id res chain seq x y z
N MET A 1 31.16 30.02 -10.91
CA MET A 1 29.75 30.17 -10.51
C MET A 1 28.86 29.98 -11.72
N ARG A 2 28.11 28.87 -11.82
CA ARG A 2 27.14 28.67 -12.90
C ARG A 2 25.85 29.41 -12.52
N SER A 3 25.43 30.34 -13.36
CA SER A 3 24.20 31.13 -13.20
C SER A 3 22.99 30.21 -13.21
N LEU A 4 22.11 30.36 -12.20
CA LEU A 4 20.79 29.74 -12.18
C LEU A 4 19.94 30.30 -13.35
N PRO A 5 19.12 29.47 -14.01
CA PRO A 5 18.19 29.96 -15.02
C PRO A 5 17.12 30.86 -14.40
N ASN A 6 16.83 31.95 -15.10
CA ASN A 6 15.85 32.98 -14.73
C ASN A 6 14.42 32.40 -14.85
N PHE A 7 13.63 32.44 -13.77
CA PHE A 7 12.24 31.96 -13.78
C PHE A 7 11.29 33.08 -14.22
N PRO A 8 10.41 32.86 -15.21
CA PRO A 8 9.44 33.87 -15.63
C PRO A 8 8.32 34.06 -14.59
N GLY A 9 7.96 35.33 -14.37
CA GLY A 9 6.99 35.81 -13.39
C GLY A 9 5.52 35.42 -13.65
N GLU A 10 4.69 35.68 -12.65
CA GLU A 10 3.28 35.27 -12.55
C GLU A 10 2.37 35.83 -13.66
N PRO A 11 1.51 35.01 -14.31
CA PRO A 11 0.41 35.52 -15.16
C PRO A 11 -0.88 35.81 -14.37
N GLY A 12 -2.08 35.92 -14.95
CA GLY A 12 -3.40 36.15 -14.28
C GLY A 12 -4.42 34.99 -14.34
N ALA A 13 -5.46 35.02 -13.50
CA ALA A 13 -6.42 33.92 -13.23
C ALA A 13 -7.43 33.66 -14.38
N ASN A 14 -7.68 32.39 -14.71
CA ASN A 14 -8.72 31.80 -15.60
C ASN A 14 -8.24 31.15 -16.92
N GLY A 15 -7.08 31.49 -17.47
CA GLY A 15 -6.35 30.66 -18.47
C GLY A 15 -5.17 29.86 -17.87
N LYS A 16 -4.92 30.08 -16.57
CA LYS A 16 -3.70 29.74 -15.84
C LYS A 16 -3.51 28.28 -15.48
N THR A 17 -4.59 27.52 -15.28
CA THR A 17 -4.50 26.26 -14.54
C THR A 17 -3.81 25.18 -15.36
N ALA A 18 -4.16 25.05 -16.64
CA ALA A 18 -3.54 24.07 -17.54
C ALA A 18 -2.07 24.40 -17.84
N ASP A 19 -1.75 25.67 -18.07
CA ASP A 19 -0.37 26.11 -18.31
C ASP A 19 0.51 26.00 -17.06
N SER A 20 -0.04 26.31 -15.88
CA SER A 20 0.67 26.13 -14.61
C SER A 20 0.94 24.65 -14.32
N LEU A 21 -0.04 23.77 -14.54
CA LEU A 21 0.13 22.32 -14.37
C LEU A 21 1.18 21.74 -15.33
N ARG A 22 1.17 22.21 -16.58
CA ARG A 22 2.20 21.85 -17.57
C ARG A 22 3.59 22.32 -17.11
N ASN A 23 3.69 23.55 -16.60
CA ASN A 23 4.94 24.09 -16.06
C ASN A 23 5.43 23.31 -14.85
N TYR A 24 4.56 22.97 -13.89
CA TYR A 24 4.95 22.14 -12.75
C TYR A 24 5.48 20.78 -13.17
N ARG A 25 4.81 20.15 -14.14
CA ARG A 25 5.25 18.87 -14.68
C ARG A 25 6.62 18.95 -15.34
N LEU A 26 6.85 19.96 -16.19
CA LEU A 26 8.13 20.15 -16.86
C LEU A 26 9.25 20.43 -15.86
N THR A 27 9.01 21.32 -14.89
CA THR A 27 9.97 21.63 -13.82
C THR A 27 10.30 20.40 -12.99
N PHE A 28 9.30 19.58 -12.65
CA PHE A 28 9.51 18.34 -11.92
C PHE A 28 10.33 17.32 -12.73
N GLU A 29 9.98 17.10 -14.00
CA GLU A 29 10.73 16.19 -14.89
C GLU A 29 12.20 16.65 -15.07
N GLN A 30 12.43 17.96 -15.23
CA GLN A 30 13.77 18.53 -15.30
C GLN A 30 14.53 18.33 -13.98
N ALA A 31 13.87 18.60 -12.85
CA ALA A 31 14.46 18.43 -11.53
C ALA A 31 14.94 16.99 -11.27
N LEU A 32 14.17 15.99 -11.72
CA LEU A 32 14.54 14.57 -11.65
C LEU A 32 15.73 14.25 -12.56
N ARG A 33 15.71 14.73 -13.80
CA ARG A 33 16.80 14.50 -14.77
C ARG A 33 18.11 15.15 -14.34
N PHE A 34 18.09 16.41 -13.91
CA PHE A 34 19.30 17.13 -13.46
C PHE A 34 19.94 16.49 -12.22
N ARG A 35 19.12 15.88 -11.35
CA ARG A 35 19.59 15.14 -10.17
C ARG A 35 19.94 13.68 -10.49
N GLN A 36 19.78 13.25 -11.75
CA GLN A 36 20.03 11.87 -12.19
C GLN A 36 19.30 10.84 -11.34
N VAL A 37 18.05 11.13 -10.98
CA VAL A 37 17.23 10.23 -10.17
C VAL A 37 17.02 8.91 -10.92
N ARG A 38 17.47 7.81 -10.32
CA ARG A 38 17.32 6.46 -10.89
C ARG A 38 16.04 5.76 -10.44
N HIS A 39 15.59 6.05 -9.21
CA HIS A 39 14.44 5.44 -8.60
C HIS A 39 13.56 6.51 -7.96
N LEU A 40 12.25 6.41 -8.19
CA LEU A 40 11.25 7.22 -7.51
C LEU A 40 10.28 6.28 -6.81
N ILE A 41 10.19 6.40 -5.50
CA ILE A 41 9.29 5.63 -4.64
C ILE A 41 8.07 6.49 -4.37
N LEU A 42 6.89 5.96 -4.65
CA LEU A 42 5.60 6.58 -4.35
C LEU A 42 4.85 5.66 -3.39
N ASP A 43 4.64 6.12 -2.17
CA ASP A 43 3.85 5.43 -1.16
C ASP A 43 2.35 5.72 -1.35
N GLU A 44 1.51 4.89 -0.74
CA GLU A 44 0.04 4.95 -0.85
C GLU A 44 -0.48 4.90 -2.29
N ALA A 45 0.09 4.02 -3.10
CA ALA A 45 -0.28 3.81 -4.50
C ALA A 45 -1.76 3.42 -4.69
N VAL A 46 -2.43 2.96 -3.63
CA VAL A 46 -3.87 2.68 -3.62
C VAL A 46 -4.69 3.92 -4.00
N HIS A 47 -4.21 5.13 -3.70
CA HIS A 47 -4.88 6.38 -4.09
C HIS A 47 -4.89 6.64 -5.60
N PHE A 48 -4.05 5.96 -6.39
CA PHE A 48 -4.16 6.02 -7.85
C PHE A 48 -5.31 5.17 -8.39
N VAL A 49 -5.84 4.27 -7.57
CA VAL A 49 -6.97 3.40 -7.90
C VAL A 49 -8.25 3.91 -7.24
N ASP A 50 -8.16 4.26 -5.97
CA ASP A 50 -9.28 4.73 -5.15
C ASP A 50 -9.32 6.27 -5.13
N SER A 51 -9.74 6.85 -6.26
CA SER A 51 -9.98 8.28 -6.35
C SER A 51 -11.10 8.59 -7.34
N LYS A 52 -11.53 9.85 -7.37
CA LYS A 52 -12.48 10.35 -8.38
C LYS A 52 -11.89 10.35 -9.80
N THR A 53 -10.57 10.30 -9.94
CA THR A 53 -9.89 10.27 -11.23
C THR A 53 -9.73 8.84 -11.67
N GLU A 54 -10.15 8.55 -12.90
CA GLU A 54 -9.98 7.23 -13.52
C GLU A 54 -8.53 6.73 -13.42
N PRO A 55 -8.28 5.51 -12.92
CA PRO A 55 -6.93 4.97 -12.73
C PRO A 55 -6.06 5.01 -13.99
N LEU A 56 -6.68 4.96 -15.17
CA LEU A 56 -6.01 5.09 -16.46
C LEU A 56 -5.24 6.42 -16.61
N HIS A 57 -5.77 7.51 -16.07
CA HIS A 57 -5.11 8.82 -16.16
C HIS A 57 -3.82 8.85 -15.35
N TYR A 58 -3.83 8.31 -14.11
CA TYR A 58 -2.62 8.17 -13.31
C TYR A 58 -1.62 7.22 -13.95
N GLY A 59 -2.09 6.07 -14.45
CA GLY A 59 -1.22 5.14 -15.16
C GLY A 59 -0.52 5.78 -16.37
N ASN A 60 -1.24 6.56 -17.17
CA ASN A 60 -0.66 7.30 -18.29
C ASN A 60 0.36 8.36 -17.83
N LEU A 61 0.10 9.05 -16.71
CA LEU A 61 1.03 9.99 -16.11
C LEU A 61 2.31 9.29 -15.66
N LEU A 62 2.19 8.22 -14.87
CA LEU A 62 3.31 7.43 -14.34
C LEU A 62 4.16 6.84 -15.48
N LYS A 63 3.50 6.25 -16.49
CA LYS A 63 4.17 5.77 -17.71
C LYS A 63 4.95 6.89 -18.40
N SER A 64 4.34 8.05 -18.56
CA SER A 64 4.97 9.18 -19.24
C SER A 64 6.15 9.73 -18.45
N LEU A 65 6.03 9.80 -17.12
CA LEU A 65 7.09 10.21 -16.20
C LEU A 65 8.28 9.26 -16.32
N ALA A 66 8.07 7.94 -16.17
CA ALA A 66 9.13 6.93 -16.26
C ALA A 66 9.85 6.99 -17.61
N ASN A 67 9.11 7.02 -18.72
CA ASN A 67 9.70 7.08 -20.06
C ASN A 67 10.50 8.36 -20.32
N ARG A 68 10.02 9.51 -19.84
CA ARG A 68 10.69 10.79 -20.09
C ARG A 68 11.90 10.97 -19.20
N THR A 69 11.88 10.49 -17.97
CA THR A 69 12.99 10.69 -17.02
C THR A 69 13.96 9.52 -16.97
N ASN A 70 13.65 8.40 -17.63
CA ASN A 70 14.42 7.16 -17.62
C ASN A 70 14.66 6.62 -16.20
N LEU A 71 13.68 6.80 -15.32
CA LEU A 71 13.70 6.30 -13.95
C LEU A 71 12.88 5.01 -13.81
N ASN A 72 13.17 4.27 -12.76
CA ASN A 72 12.34 3.17 -12.29
C ASN A 72 11.34 3.67 -11.22
N LEU A 73 10.06 3.40 -11.41
CA LEU A 73 9.00 3.72 -10.45
C LEU A 73 8.76 2.54 -9.53
N LEU A 74 8.89 2.76 -8.23
CA LEU A 74 8.47 1.81 -7.20
C LEU A 74 7.19 2.35 -6.58
N LEU A 75 6.09 1.64 -6.78
CA LEU A 75 4.81 1.96 -6.18
C LEU A 75 4.62 1.07 -4.95
N VAL A 76 4.51 1.69 -3.79
CA VAL A 76 4.25 1.03 -2.51
C VAL A 76 2.83 1.38 -2.09
N GLY A 77 2.08 0.42 -1.56
CA GLY A 77 0.73 0.67 -1.11
C GLY A 77 0.07 -0.59 -0.58
N ALA A 78 -1.09 -0.40 0.05
CA ALA A 78 -1.92 -1.49 0.55
C ALA A 78 -2.53 -2.32 -0.60
N TYR A 79 -3.17 -3.42 -0.23
CA TYR A 79 -4.00 -4.20 -1.16
C TYR A 79 -5.02 -3.30 -1.88
N GLY A 80 -5.25 -3.58 -3.16
CA GLY A 80 -6.00 -2.73 -4.08
C GLY A 80 -5.09 -1.92 -5.01
N SER A 81 -3.85 -1.66 -4.63
CA SER A 81 -2.86 -0.96 -5.48
C SER A 81 -2.57 -1.73 -6.78
N GLU A 82 -2.58 -3.06 -6.74
CA GLU A 82 -2.35 -3.94 -7.89
C GLU A 82 -3.38 -3.75 -9.01
N LYS A 83 -4.59 -3.24 -8.70
CA LYS A 83 -5.64 -2.97 -9.69
C LYS A 83 -5.21 -1.93 -10.74
N LEU A 84 -4.18 -1.12 -10.47
CA LEU A 84 -3.58 -0.21 -11.44
C LEU A 84 -3.08 -0.96 -12.70
N VAL A 85 -2.68 -2.23 -12.57
CA VAL A 85 -2.33 -3.13 -13.69
C VAL A 85 -3.49 -3.25 -14.68
N ARG A 86 -4.74 -3.29 -14.20
CA ARG A 86 -5.95 -3.44 -15.03
C ARG A 86 -6.36 -2.15 -15.73
N ALA A 87 -5.78 -1.00 -15.38
CA ALA A 87 -6.17 0.28 -15.96
C ALA A 87 -5.92 0.35 -17.48
N SER A 88 -4.87 -0.32 -17.99
CA SER A 88 -4.70 -0.56 -19.42
C SER A 88 -3.77 -1.72 -19.73
N GLY A 89 -3.92 -2.31 -20.92
CA GLY A 89 -2.98 -3.33 -21.41
C GLY A 89 -1.54 -2.81 -21.60
N GLN A 90 -1.31 -1.48 -21.67
CA GLN A 90 0.04 -0.92 -21.74
C GLN A 90 0.71 -0.90 -20.37
N LEU A 91 -0.06 -0.70 -19.30
CA LEU A 91 0.41 -0.76 -17.91
C LEU A 91 0.62 -2.21 -17.48
N ALA A 92 -0.30 -3.10 -17.87
CA ALA A 92 -0.24 -4.51 -17.53
C ALA A 92 1.06 -5.21 -17.97
N ARG A 93 1.71 -4.71 -19.03
CA ARG A 93 2.98 -5.26 -19.55
C ARG A 93 4.23 -4.65 -18.91
N ARG A 94 4.08 -3.67 -18.01
CA ARG A 94 5.18 -2.86 -17.47
C ARG A 94 5.23 -2.85 -15.95
N ILE A 95 4.09 -3.01 -15.30
CA ILE A 95 4.00 -3.07 -13.84
C ILE A 95 4.18 -4.52 -13.42
N GLY A 96 5.27 -4.80 -12.69
CA GLY A 96 5.40 -6.03 -11.91
C GLY A 96 4.82 -5.81 -10.52
N VAL A 97 4.07 -6.79 -10.01
CA VAL A 97 3.54 -6.76 -8.64
C VAL A 97 4.42 -7.64 -7.78
N VAL A 98 4.94 -7.06 -6.69
CA VAL A 98 5.66 -7.79 -5.65
C VAL A 98 4.79 -7.75 -4.40
N HIS A 99 4.42 -8.92 -3.92
CA HIS A 99 3.62 -9.05 -2.71
C HIS A 99 4.53 -9.30 -1.51
N PHE A 100 4.36 -8.49 -0.47
CA PHE A 100 5.02 -8.66 0.82
C PHE A 100 3.98 -9.24 1.79
N PRO A 101 3.87 -10.59 1.89
CA PRO A 101 2.89 -11.22 2.76
C PRO A 101 3.20 -10.95 4.24
N ARG A 102 2.17 -11.10 5.08
CA ARG A 102 2.34 -11.17 6.54
C ARG A 102 3.01 -12.48 6.93
N TYR A 103 3.45 -12.58 8.19
CA TYR A 103 3.86 -13.86 8.76
C TYR A 103 2.62 -14.76 8.94
N TYR A 104 2.68 -15.99 8.41
CA TYR A 104 1.63 -16.99 8.53
C TYR A 104 1.81 -17.86 9.76
N GLU A 105 0.80 -18.66 10.10
CA GLU A 105 0.83 -19.64 11.19
C GLU A 105 1.70 -20.87 10.84
N THR A 106 2.98 -20.61 10.57
CA THR A 106 4.02 -21.61 10.37
C THR A 106 5.11 -21.40 11.41
N GLN A 107 5.85 -22.46 11.74
CA GLN A 107 6.92 -22.34 12.75
C GLN A 107 7.99 -21.33 12.32
N ASP A 108 8.40 -21.36 11.04
CA ASP A 108 9.43 -20.47 10.52
C ASP A 108 9.02 -18.99 10.61
N ASP A 109 7.77 -18.68 10.27
CA ASP A 109 7.23 -17.33 10.34
C ASP A 109 7.01 -16.86 11.78
N PHE A 110 6.57 -17.75 12.67
CA PHE A 110 6.45 -17.46 14.09
C PHE A 110 7.82 -17.18 14.72
N ASP A 111 8.86 -17.93 14.35
CA ASP A 111 10.23 -17.71 14.80
C ASP A 111 10.79 -16.36 14.27
N ALA A 112 10.49 -16.03 13.02
CA ALA A 112 10.86 -14.74 12.43
C ALA A 112 10.15 -13.57 13.13
N PHE A 113 8.86 -13.71 13.47
CA PHE A 113 8.12 -12.71 14.25
C PHE A 113 8.66 -12.60 15.68
N THR A 114 8.99 -13.73 16.32
CA THR A 114 9.62 -13.75 17.65
C THR A 114 10.93 -12.97 17.65
N LYS A 115 11.77 -13.17 16.62
CA LYS A 115 13.00 -12.41 16.44
C LYS A 115 12.71 -10.91 16.27
N PHE A 116 11.72 -10.56 15.46
CA PHE A 116 11.29 -9.17 15.29
C PHE A 116 10.89 -8.52 16.64
N ILE A 117 10.12 -9.20 17.49
CA ILE A 117 9.73 -8.67 18.82
C ILE A 117 10.94 -8.53 19.74
N LYS A 118 11.87 -9.49 19.71
CA LYS A 118 13.12 -9.42 20.47
C LYS A 118 14.00 -8.25 20.04
N ASP A 119 14.10 -7.99 18.75
CA ASP A 119 14.86 -6.86 18.20
C ASP A 119 14.16 -5.54 18.52
N PHE A 120 12.82 -5.50 18.48
CA PHE A 120 12.03 -4.34 18.92
C PHE A 120 12.30 -4.00 20.39
N ALA A 121 12.29 -5.00 21.29
CA ALA A 121 12.52 -4.80 22.72
C ALA A 121 13.85 -4.11 23.04
N GLN A 122 14.90 -4.39 22.25
CA GLN A 122 16.23 -3.77 22.40
C GLN A 122 16.25 -2.27 22.09
N HIS A 123 15.27 -1.77 21.33
CA HIS A 123 15.18 -0.38 20.90
C HIS A 123 14.15 0.43 21.72
N ILE A 124 13.57 -0.15 22.78
CA ILE A 124 12.62 0.56 23.64
C ILE A 124 13.37 1.64 24.45
N PRO A 125 13.00 2.93 24.32
CA PRO A 125 13.70 4.03 24.97
C PRO A 125 13.19 4.29 26.41
N LEU A 126 13.07 3.23 27.22
CA LEU A 126 12.70 3.33 28.64
C LEU A 126 13.95 3.18 29.53
N PRO A 127 13.97 3.76 30.75
CA PRO A 127 15.15 3.73 31.62
C PRO A 127 15.44 2.34 32.25
N PHE A 128 14.63 1.33 31.93
CA PHE A 128 14.74 -0.05 32.41
C PHE A 128 14.47 -1.03 31.26
N PRO A 129 15.02 -2.26 31.33
CA PRO A 129 14.76 -3.28 30.32
C PRO A 129 13.28 -3.71 30.32
N VAL A 130 12.75 -3.97 29.14
CA VAL A 130 11.39 -4.51 28.95
C VAL A 130 11.51 -5.91 28.35
N ASP A 131 10.98 -6.90 29.08
CA ASP A 131 10.86 -8.26 28.56
C ASP A 131 9.52 -8.42 27.84
N LEU A 132 9.58 -8.73 26.55
CA LEU A 132 8.41 -8.96 25.72
C LEU A 132 8.11 -10.45 25.44
N ALA A 133 8.90 -11.39 25.96
CA ALA A 133 8.84 -12.80 25.60
C ALA A 133 7.43 -13.40 25.78
N LYS A 134 6.76 -13.10 26.90
CA LYS A 134 5.41 -13.61 27.18
C LYS A 134 4.30 -13.01 26.32
N TYR A 135 4.56 -11.93 25.59
CA TYR A 135 3.56 -11.27 24.73
C TYR A 135 3.69 -11.68 23.27
N VAL A 136 4.74 -12.41 22.88
CA VAL A 136 5.02 -12.73 21.47
C VAL A 136 3.83 -13.42 20.81
N GLU A 137 3.30 -14.46 21.42
CA GLU A 137 2.15 -15.22 20.89
C GLU A 137 0.85 -14.37 20.84
N PRO A 138 0.44 -13.69 21.94
CA PRO A 138 -0.68 -12.74 21.87
C PRO A 138 -0.53 -11.66 20.80
N LEU A 139 0.66 -11.08 20.64
CA LEU A 139 0.95 -10.05 19.64
C LEU A 139 0.88 -10.60 18.22
N PHE A 140 1.38 -11.82 18.01
CA PHE A 140 1.34 -12.51 16.73
C PHE A 140 -0.11 -12.68 16.27
N TYR A 141 -0.96 -13.27 17.11
CA TYR A 141 -2.36 -13.52 16.76
C TYR A 141 -3.18 -12.23 16.68
N ALA A 142 -3.06 -11.32 17.66
CA ALA A 142 -3.85 -10.09 17.69
C ALA A 142 -3.54 -9.15 16.51
N HIS A 143 -2.38 -9.28 15.88
CA HIS A 143 -1.98 -8.46 14.73
C HIS A 143 -1.82 -9.27 13.45
N LEU A 144 -2.35 -10.49 13.40
CA LEU A 144 -2.38 -11.35 12.20
C LEU A 144 -0.98 -11.64 11.63
N GLY A 145 0.05 -11.67 12.48
CA GLY A 145 1.45 -11.81 12.05
C GLY A 145 1.98 -10.60 11.27
N MET A 146 1.34 -9.43 11.33
CA MET A 146 1.84 -8.21 10.70
C MET A 146 2.78 -7.44 11.64
N PRO A 147 4.10 -7.38 11.37
CA PRO A 147 5.07 -6.77 12.29
C PRO A 147 4.85 -5.27 12.45
N GLY A 148 4.48 -4.56 11.37
CA GLY A 148 4.18 -3.12 11.44
C GLY A 148 2.93 -2.80 12.27
N TYR A 149 1.94 -3.70 12.29
CA TYR A 149 0.74 -3.52 13.10
C TYR A 149 1.04 -3.77 14.59
N ALA A 150 1.78 -4.84 14.91
CA ALA A 150 2.26 -5.11 16.26
C ALA A 150 3.20 -4.01 16.79
N ALA A 151 4.09 -3.47 15.95
CA ALA A 151 4.96 -2.35 16.31
C ALA A 151 4.16 -1.12 16.76
N LYS A 152 3.08 -0.78 16.05
CA LYS A 152 2.21 0.35 16.41
C LYS A 152 1.58 0.16 17.78
N ALA A 153 1.11 -1.06 18.11
CA ALA A 153 0.59 -1.36 19.45
C ALA A 153 1.69 -1.25 20.52
N LEU A 154 2.87 -1.82 20.28
CA LEU A 154 3.99 -1.73 21.22
C LEU A 154 4.47 -0.29 21.45
N ILE A 155 4.51 0.54 20.40
CA ILE A 155 4.81 1.97 20.53
C ILE A 155 3.78 2.65 21.44
N LYS A 156 2.48 2.36 21.28
CA LYS A 156 1.43 2.89 22.18
C LYS A 156 1.65 2.44 23.63
N ALA A 157 2.00 1.17 23.85
CA ALA A 157 2.30 0.61 25.16
C ALA A 157 3.49 1.33 25.82
N VAL A 158 4.58 1.54 25.07
CA VAL A 158 5.78 2.25 25.53
C VAL A 158 5.46 3.71 25.87
N VAL A 159 4.70 4.40 25.01
CA VAL A 159 4.27 5.78 25.25
C VAL A 159 3.40 5.88 26.51
N ALA A 160 2.48 4.93 26.72
CA ALA A 160 1.65 4.90 27.93
C ALA A 160 2.49 4.73 29.21
N CYS A 161 3.45 3.79 29.21
CA CYS A 161 4.39 3.60 30.31
C CYS A 161 5.21 4.86 30.62
N ALA A 162 5.74 5.51 29.58
CA ALA A 162 6.53 6.72 29.71
C ALA A 162 5.69 7.89 30.24
N PHE A 163 4.46 8.04 29.75
CA PHE A 163 3.55 9.10 30.17
C PHE A 163 3.09 8.95 31.63
N GLU A 164 2.86 7.72 32.09
CA GLU A 164 2.55 7.45 33.51
C GLU A 164 3.75 7.72 34.44
N GLY A 165 4.98 7.76 33.90
CA GLY A 165 6.20 7.87 34.71
C GLY A 165 6.50 6.60 35.51
N SER A 166 5.98 5.45 35.07
CA SER A 166 6.19 4.17 35.74
C SER A 166 7.66 3.79 35.76
N GLN A 167 8.11 3.19 36.86
CA GLN A 167 9.48 2.71 37.05
C GLN A 167 9.65 1.24 36.66
N SER A 168 8.57 0.60 36.18
CA SER A 168 8.58 -0.79 35.75
C SER A 168 7.55 -1.03 34.63
N TRP A 169 7.81 -2.05 33.81
CA TRP A 169 6.84 -2.50 32.80
C TRP A 169 5.66 -3.21 33.46
N LYS A 170 4.44 -2.90 33.00
CA LYS A 170 3.20 -3.54 33.42
C LYS A 170 2.50 -4.18 32.23
N ASP A 171 1.88 -5.32 32.48
CA ASP A 171 1.12 -6.09 31.49
C ASP A 171 0.01 -5.27 30.82
N GLU A 172 -0.63 -4.41 31.60
CA GLU A 172 -1.70 -3.49 31.18
C GLU A 172 -1.31 -2.62 29.98
N TYR A 173 -0.03 -2.22 29.85
CA TYR A 173 0.41 -1.41 28.70
C TYR A 173 0.25 -2.15 27.38
N VAL A 174 0.58 -3.45 27.36
CA VAL A 174 0.43 -4.27 26.15
C VAL A 174 -1.04 -4.60 25.93
N TRP A 175 -1.74 -5.05 26.97
CA TRP A 175 -3.14 -5.47 26.86
C TRP A 175 -4.07 -4.35 26.41
N ASN A 176 -3.87 -3.12 26.92
CA ASN A 176 -4.65 -1.96 26.51
C ASN A 176 -4.28 -1.45 25.10
N ALA A 177 -3.13 -1.85 24.58
CA ALA A 177 -2.68 -1.48 23.24
C ALA A 177 -3.11 -2.49 22.15
N LEU A 178 -3.58 -3.68 22.54
CA LEU A 178 -4.14 -4.66 21.61
C LEU A 178 -5.42 -4.12 20.96
N PRO A 179 -5.71 -4.52 19.71
CA PRO A 179 -6.94 -4.11 19.05
C PRO A 179 -8.17 -4.68 19.75
N THR A 180 -9.27 -3.93 19.66
CA THR A 180 -10.59 -4.45 20.00
C THR A 180 -11.00 -5.54 19.01
N ARG A 181 -11.97 -6.37 19.39
CA ARG A 181 -12.49 -7.42 18.51
C ARG A 181 -13.01 -6.87 17.17
N ALA A 182 -13.69 -5.73 17.17
CA ALA A 182 -14.24 -5.12 15.96
C ALA A 182 -13.13 -4.61 15.02
N GLU A 183 -12.07 -3.99 15.55
CA GLU A 183 -10.90 -3.58 14.78
C GLU A 183 -10.18 -4.81 14.21
N TYR A 184 -9.97 -5.84 15.03
CA TYR A 184 -9.36 -7.10 14.61
C TYR A 184 -10.10 -7.75 13.45
N GLU A 185 -11.43 -7.93 13.56
CA GLU A 185 -12.25 -8.55 12.52
C GLU A 185 -12.21 -7.74 11.22
N THR A 186 -12.26 -6.40 11.32
CA THR A 186 -12.18 -5.51 10.14
C THR A 186 -10.85 -5.69 9.41
N VAL A 187 -9.73 -5.59 10.13
CA VAL A 187 -8.39 -5.73 9.54
C VAL A 187 -8.17 -7.14 9.01
N ALA A 188 -8.67 -8.16 9.70
CA ALA A 188 -8.57 -9.55 9.28
C ALA A 188 -9.27 -9.78 7.94
N PHE A 189 -10.51 -9.34 7.79
CA PHE A 189 -11.25 -9.53 6.54
C PHE A 189 -10.63 -8.75 5.38
N GLU A 190 -10.23 -7.49 5.60
CA GLU A 190 -9.51 -6.71 4.57
C GLU A 190 -8.19 -7.38 4.15
N THR A 191 -7.46 -7.96 5.10
CA THR A 191 -6.21 -8.67 4.84
C THR A 191 -6.45 -9.93 4.00
N LEU A 192 -7.42 -10.76 4.39
CA LEU A 192 -7.75 -12.01 3.69
C LEU A 192 -8.27 -11.74 2.27
N ASP A 193 -9.16 -10.75 2.11
CA ASP A 193 -9.65 -10.33 0.81
C ASP A 193 -8.52 -9.80 -0.06
N GLY A 194 -7.61 -9.00 0.52
CA GLY A 194 -6.43 -8.48 -0.16
C GLY A 194 -5.48 -9.57 -0.64
N GLU A 195 -5.20 -10.57 0.22
CA GLU A 195 -4.37 -11.74 -0.10
C GLU A 195 -4.97 -12.56 -1.25
N GLU A 196 -6.29 -12.73 -1.31
CA GLU A 196 -6.93 -13.42 -2.43
C GLU A 196 -6.88 -12.58 -3.71
N ASN A 197 -7.21 -11.28 -3.59
CA ASN A 197 -7.31 -10.38 -4.72
C ASN A 197 -5.96 -10.11 -5.41
N VAL A 198 -4.84 -10.19 -4.70
CA VAL A 198 -3.52 -9.93 -5.28
C VAL A 198 -2.99 -11.11 -6.11
N LYS A 199 -3.43 -12.35 -5.84
CA LYS A 199 -2.93 -13.58 -6.50
C LYS A 199 -2.89 -13.52 -8.04
N PRO A 200 -3.94 -13.04 -8.74
CA PRO A 200 -3.94 -13.00 -10.21
C PRO A 200 -2.88 -12.09 -10.84
N TYR A 201 -2.24 -11.24 -10.02
CA TYR A 201 -1.22 -10.28 -10.46
C TYR A 201 0.20 -10.76 -10.16
N LEU A 202 0.35 -11.84 -9.41
CA LEU A 202 1.64 -12.38 -9.03
C LEU A 202 2.17 -13.32 -10.10
N SER A 203 3.49 -13.28 -10.31
CA SER A 203 4.18 -14.33 -11.06
C SER A 203 4.13 -15.64 -10.27
N SER A 204 3.91 -16.74 -10.97
CA SER A 204 3.93 -18.09 -10.40
C SER A 204 5.25 -18.79 -10.69
N ALA A 205 5.76 -19.56 -9.72
CA ALA A 205 6.87 -20.50 -9.93
C ALA A 205 6.44 -21.73 -10.75
N HIS A 206 5.13 -21.96 -10.88
CA HIS A 206 4.54 -23.03 -11.69
C HIS A 206 3.86 -22.48 -12.95
N PRO A 207 3.75 -23.28 -14.02
CA PRO A 207 3.09 -22.85 -15.25
C PRO A 207 1.69 -22.30 -15.00
N ILE A 208 1.43 -21.09 -15.50
CA ILE A 208 0.09 -20.50 -15.51
C ILE A 208 -0.61 -20.97 -16.78
N THR A 209 -1.79 -21.58 -16.63
CA THR A 209 -2.63 -21.93 -17.79
C THR A 209 -3.31 -20.67 -18.30
N TYR A 210 -3.15 -20.38 -19.59
CA TYR A 210 -3.80 -19.26 -20.24
C TYR A 210 -5.00 -19.75 -21.07
N PRO A 211 -6.14 -19.06 -21.00
CA PRO A 211 -7.28 -19.41 -21.83
C PRO A 211 -6.94 -19.26 -23.31
N ASN A 212 -7.45 -20.15 -24.15
CA ASN A 212 -7.35 -20.00 -25.60
C ASN A 212 -8.28 -18.87 -26.10
N GLU A 213 -8.18 -18.53 -27.38
CA GLU A 213 -8.96 -17.44 -27.96
C GLU A 213 -10.49 -17.65 -27.82
N ALA A 214 -10.98 -18.88 -28.00
CA ALA A 214 -12.39 -19.19 -27.88
C ALA A 214 -12.90 -18.96 -26.43
N GLU A 215 -12.14 -19.44 -25.44
CA GLU A 215 -12.42 -19.22 -24.03
C GLU A 215 -12.39 -17.72 -23.66
N LEU A 216 -11.42 -16.98 -24.21
CA LEU A 216 -11.33 -15.53 -24.02
C LEU A 216 -12.54 -14.80 -24.60
N LEU A 217 -12.99 -15.16 -25.81
CA LEU A 217 -14.17 -14.55 -26.44
C LEU A 217 -15.43 -14.79 -25.61
N VAL A 218 -15.62 -15.99 -25.06
CA VAL A 218 -16.73 -16.31 -24.14
C VAL A 218 -16.66 -15.43 -22.89
N SER A 219 -15.49 -15.36 -22.25
CA SER A 219 -15.31 -14.54 -21.03
C SER A 219 -15.50 -13.04 -21.28
N HIS A 220 -15.08 -12.55 -22.44
CA HIS A 220 -15.21 -11.15 -22.84
C HIS A 220 -16.66 -10.79 -23.16
N ALA A 221 -17.40 -11.71 -23.81
CA ALA A 221 -18.84 -11.54 -24.04
C ALA A 221 -19.61 -11.51 -22.70
N ALA A 222 -19.29 -12.40 -21.77
CA ALA A 222 -19.90 -12.43 -20.44
C ALA A 222 -19.67 -11.12 -19.65
N LYS A 223 -18.45 -10.55 -19.72
CA LYS A 223 -18.13 -9.26 -19.07
C LYS A 223 -18.84 -8.06 -19.70
N LYS A 224 -19.26 -8.15 -20.96
CA LYS A 224 -20.00 -7.09 -21.66
C LYS A 224 -21.52 -7.23 -21.55
N ALA A 225 -22.02 -8.33 -21.00
CA ALA A 225 -23.45 -8.50 -20.78
C ALA A 225 -23.95 -7.48 -19.74
N PRO A 226 -25.05 -6.74 -20.01
CA PRO A 226 -25.59 -5.81 -19.04
C PRO A 226 -26.01 -6.56 -17.77
N THR A 227 -25.53 -6.09 -16.61
CA THR A 227 -26.05 -6.52 -15.31
C THR A 227 -27.54 -6.15 -15.27
N SER A 228 -28.40 -7.16 -15.43
CA SER A 228 -29.86 -7.02 -15.30
C SER A 228 -30.20 -6.57 -13.88
N GLY A 229 -30.22 -5.27 -13.64
CA GLY A 229 -30.72 -4.67 -12.41
C GLY A 229 -32.24 -4.87 -12.31
N TYR A 230 -32.65 -5.84 -11.50
CA TYR A 230 -34.01 -5.86 -10.96
C TYR A 230 -34.16 -4.67 -10.00
N ASN A 231 -34.63 -3.54 -10.54
CA ASN A 231 -35.19 -2.45 -9.76
C ASN A 231 -36.55 -2.91 -9.22
N GLN A 232 -36.60 -3.45 -8.00
CA GLN A 232 -37.85 -3.45 -7.23
C GLN A 232 -38.04 -2.05 -6.63
N ARG A 233 -38.61 -1.14 -7.43
CA ARG A 233 -39.38 -0.01 -6.90
C ARG A 233 -40.85 -0.38 -6.96
N GLY A 234 -41.48 -0.33 -5.79
CA GLY A 234 -42.94 -0.25 -5.68
C GLY A 234 -43.57 -1.46 -5.01
N LEU A 235 -43.87 -1.33 -3.72
CA LEU A 235 -45.23 -1.44 -3.16
C LEU A 235 -45.12 -1.44 -1.63
N SER A 236 -45.30 -0.28 -1.03
CA SER A 236 -45.94 -0.16 0.28
C SER A 236 -46.75 1.12 0.25
N ARG A 237 -48.07 0.91 0.23
CA ARG A 237 -49.08 1.93 0.50
C ARG A 237 -49.05 2.30 1.97
#